data_AF-A0AAJ1BJW2-F1
#
_entry.id   AF-A0AAJ1BJW2-F1
#
_cell.length_a   1.000
_cell.length_b   1.000
_cell.length_c   1.000
_cell.angle_alpha   90.00
_cell.angle_beta   90.00
_cell.angle_gamma   90.00
#
_symmetry.space_group_name_H-M   'P 1'
#
loop_
_entity.id
_entity.type
_entity.pdbx_description
1 polymer ?
#
loop_
_entity_poly.entity_id
_entity_poly.type
_entity_poly.pdbx_seq_one_letter_code
_entity_poly.pdbx_strand_id
1 'polypeptide(L)'
;MQTTSENHRFDVFGQTMSVSRVAGQWQLFFESSTGMKRRVFDVAIPPELTAAELAVYLDDIFHERASAKSPRVVPSADSKL
;
A
#
# COMPACT_ATOMS: atom_id res chain seq x y z
N MET A 1 22.01 4.51 13.99
CA MET A 1 21.35 3.43 13.22
C MET A 1 20.58 4.09 12.09
N GLN A 2 20.96 3.87 10.83
CA GLN A 2 20.16 4.33 9.70
C GLN A 2 18.93 3.42 9.63
N THR A 3 17.76 3.93 10.00
CA THR A 3 16.50 3.21 9.78
C THR A 3 16.17 3.35 8.31
N THR A 4 16.47 2.33 7.50
CA THR A 4 15.98 2.28 6.12
C THR A 4 14.46 2.26 6.18
N SER A 5 13.82 3.34 5.74
CA SER A 5 12.36 3.42 5.67
C SER A 5 11.87 2.48 4.57
N GLU A 6 11.19 1.39 4.93
CA GLU A 6 10.53 0.51 3.97
C GLU A 6 9.26 1.22 3.45
N ASN A 7 9.17 1.42 2.14
CA ASN A 7 7.99 1.95 1.46
C ASN A 7 7.69 1.11 0.22
N HIS A 8 6.47 0.58 0.14
CA HIS A 8 5.98 -0.24 -0.96
C HIS A 8 4.76 0.44 -1.58
N ARG A 9 4.73 0.56 -2.91
CA ARG A 9 3.58 1.09 -3.65
C ARG A 9 2.77 -0.01 -4.33
N PHE A 10 1.47 0.20 -4.37
CA PHE A 10 0.51 -0.72 -4.96
C PHE A 10 -0.50 0.06 -5.80
N ASP A 11 -0.90 -0.52 -6.92
CA ASP A 11 -2.19 -0.20 -7.54
C ASP A 11 -3.25 -1.06 -6.83
N VAL A 12 -4.11 -0.40 -6.05
CA VAL A 12 -5.23 -1.03 -5.34
C VAL A 12 -6.51 -0.76 -6.12
N PHE A 13 -6.82 -1.65 -7.06
CA PHE A 13 -8.03 -1.58 -7.90
C PHE A 13 -8.20 -0.24 -8.65
N GLY A 14 -7.12 0.31 -9.19
CA GLY A 14 -7.07 1.59 -9.89
C GLY A 14 -6.71 2.78 -9.00
N GLN A 15 -6.49 2.58 -7.70
CA GLN A 15 -6.06 3.61 -6.76
C GLN A 15 -4.62 3.37 -6.32
N THR A 16 -3.73 4.32 -6.60
CA THR A 16 -2.35 4.28 -6.08
C THR A 16 -2.35 4.46 -4.57
N MET A 17 -1.75 3.50 -3.86
CA MET A 17 -1.57 3.52 -2.41
C MET A 17 -0.13 3.14 -2.07
N SER A 18 0.34 3.56 -0.90
CA SER A 18 1.62 3.11 -0.35
C SER A 18 1.50 2.57 1.06
N VAL A 19 2.34 1.60 1.38
CA VAL A 19 2.49 1.02 2.70
C VAL A 19 3.90 1.31 3.18
N SER A 20 4.04 1.95 4.35
CA SER A 20 5.33 2.28 4.94
C SER A 20 5.51 1.63 6.31
N ARG A 21 6.72 1.17 6.64
CA ARG A 21 7.04 0.67 7.98
C ARG A 21 7.42 1.84 8.88
N VAL A 22 6.68 2.07 9.95
CA VAL A 22 6.92 3.14 10.94
C VAL A 22 6.82 2.56 12.34
N ALA A 23 7.91 2.64 13.11
CA ALA A 23 7.99 2.09 14.46
C ALA A 23 7.52 0.61 14.57
N GLY A 24 7.89 -0.21 13.58
CA GLY A 24 7.52 -1.62 13.49
C GLY A 24 6.11 -1.90 12.97
N GLN A 25 5.28 -0.88 12.76
CA GLN A 25 3.91 -1.02 12.26
C GLN A 25 3.82 -0.63 10.79
N TRP A 26 2.93 -1.31 10.06
CA TRP A 26 2.60 -0.96 8.69
C TRP A 26 1.60 0.18 8.64
N GLN A 27 1.89 1.16 7.79
CA GLN A 27 1.08 2.34 7.61
C GLN A 27 0.66 2.49 6.16
N LEU A 28 -0.65 2.36 5.88
CA LEU A 28 -1.29 2.61 4.59
C LEU A 28 -1.55 4.10 4.33
N PHE A 29 -1.33 4.52 3.09
CA PHE A 29 -1.57 5.88 2.59
C PHE A 29 -2.21 5.84 1.21
N PHE A 30 -3.11 6.79 0.94
CA PHE A 30 -3.46 7.17 -0.44
C PHE A 30 -2.35 8.05 -1.00
N GLU A 31 -1.92 7.76 -2.23
CA GLU A 31 -1.02 8.61 -3.01
C GLU A 31 -1.87 9.49 -3.95
N SER A 32 -1.66 10.81 -3.91
CA SER A 32 -2.25 11.72 -4.91
C SER A 32 -1.32 11.89 -6.11
N SER A 33 -1.89 12.28 -7.25
CA SER A 33 -1.13 12.70 -8.44
C SER A 33 -0.27 13.96 -8.20
N THR A 34 -0.55 14.71 -7.14
CA THR A 34 0.20 15.90 -6.71
C THR A 34 1.34 15.58 -5.73
N GLY A 35 1.57 14.30 -5.43
CA GLY A 35 2.64 13.85 -4.52
C GLY A 35 2.31 13.97 -3.02
N MET A 36 1.07 14.33 -2.66
CA MET A 36 0.64 14.41 -1.27
C MET A 36 0.10 13.05 -0.80
N LYS A 37 0.56 12.60 0.37
CA LYS A 37 0.10 11.35 0.98
C LYS A 37 -0.96 11.63 2.03
N ARG A 38 -2.02 10.81 2.05
CA ARG A 38 -3.05 10.85 3.10
C ARG A 38 -3.07 9.51 3.84
N ARG A 39 -2.86 9.54 5.15
CA ARG A 39 -2.93 8.34 5.99
C ARG A 39 -4.34 7.73 5.96
N VAL A 40 -4.40 6.40 5.84
CA VAL A 40 -5.62 5.62 6.04
C VAL A 40 -5.59 5.03 7.44
N PHE A 41 -6.58 5.37 8.27
CA PHE A 41 -6.66 4.92 9.66
C PHE A 41 -7.62 3.73 9.85
N ASP A 42 -8.60 3.58 8.94
CA ASP A 42 -9.62 2.52 9.04
C ASP A 42 -9.11 1.14 8.64
N VAL A 43 -7.84 1.03 8.21
CA VAL A 43 -7.18 -0.23 7.85
C VAL A 43 -5.94 -0.42 8.71
N ALA A 44 -5.98 -1.46 9.55
CA ALA A 44 -4.87 -1.88 10.41
C ALA A 44 -4.20 -3.12 9.81
N ILE A 45 -3.00 -2.92 9.25
CA ILE A 45 -2.20 -4.00 8.65
C ILE A 45 -1.40 -4.71 9.77
N PRO A 46 -1.50 -6.04 9.93
CA PRO A 46 -0.76 -6.78 10.95
C PRO A 46 0.77 -6.61 10.78
N PRO A 47 1.52 -6.24 11.84
CA PRO A 47 2.95 -5.93 11.74
C PRO A 47 3.86 -7.10 11.36
N GLU A 48 3.37 -8.33 11.49
CA GLU A 48 4.04 -9.58 11.12
C GLU A 48 4.04 -9.86 9.61
N LEU A 49 3.18 -9.18 8.83
CA LEU A 49 3.16 -9.37 7.39
C LEU A 49 4.47 -8.91 6.76
N THR A 50 4.97 -9.72 5.84
CA THR A 50 6.11 -9.39 4.98
C THR A 50 5.67 -8.48 3.83
N ALA A 51 6.63 -7.79 3.21
CA ALA A 51 6.37 -6.97 2.03
C ALA A 51 5.69 -7.72 0.88
N ALA A 52 5.95 -9.04 0.74
CA ALA A 52 5.36 -9.88 -0.29
C ALA A 52 3.88 -10.20 -0.02
N GLU A 53 3.45 -10.20 1.24
CA GLU A 53 2.08 -10.51 1.65
C GLU A 53 1.16 -9.27 1.60
N LEU A 54 1.73 -8.07 1.56
CA LEU A 54 0.97 -6.82 1.54
C LEU A 54 0.00 -6.72 0.35
N ALA A 55 0.39 -7.19 -0.84
CA ALA A 55 -0.49 -7.14 -2.01
C ALA A 55 -1.74 -8.01 -1.81
N VAL A 56 -1.57 -9.22 -1.27
CA VAL A 56 -2.67 -10.15 -0.99
C VAL A 56 -3.59 -9.58 0.08
N TYR A 57 -3.02 -9.07 1.17
CA TYR A 57 -3.78 -8.44 2.24
C TYR A 57 -4.63 -7.25 1.72
N LEU A 58 -4.06 -6.39 0.88
CA LEU A 58 -4.79 -5.27 0.29
C LEU A 58 -5.87 -5.73 -0.71
N ASP A 59 -5.64 -6.84 -1.42
CA ASP A 59 -6.64 -7.44 -2.30
C ASP A 59 -7.87 -7.89 -1.53
N ASP A 60 -7.67 -8.58 -0.40
CA ASP A 60 -8.75 -9.06 0.46
C ASP A 60 -9.53 -7.91 1.11
N ILE A 61 -8.83 -6.91 1.65
CA ILE A 61 -9.46 -5.77 2.35
C ILE A 61 -10.26 -4.87 1.40
N PHE A 62 -9.79 -4.66 0.17
CA PHE A 62 -10.40 -3.75 -0.79
C PHE A 62 -11.15 -4.46 -1.92
N HIS A 63 -11.42 -5.76 -1.80
CA HIS A 63 -11.95 -6.60 -2.88
C HIS A 63 -13.22 -6.04 -3.54
N GLU A 64 -14.06 -5.35 -2.78
CA GLU A 64 -15.27 -4.69 -3.29
C GLU A 64 -15.02 -3.66 -4.39
N ARG A 65 -13.78 -3.15 -4.51
CA ARG A 65 -13.38 -2.16 -5.52
C ARG A 65 -12.92 -2.81 -6.83
N ALA A 66 -12.85 -4.13 -6.88
CA ALA A 66 -12.43 -4.87 -8.07
C ALA A 66 -13.33 -4.56 -9.27
N SER A 67 -12.70 -4.42 -10.44
CA SER A 67 -13.40 -4.17 -11.71
C SER A 67 -12.73 -4.91 -12.85
N ALA A 68 -13.39 -4.98 -14.01
CA ALA A 68 -12.81 -5.58 -15.20
C ALA A 68 -11.49 -4.91 -15.64
N LYS A 69 -11.30 -3.62 -15.35
CA LYS A 69 -10.08 -2.87 -15.69
C LYS A 69 -8.94 -3.08 -14.70
N SER A 70 -9.29 -3.26 -13.43
CA SER A 70 -8.34 -3.48 -12.34
C SER A 70 -8.90 -4.61 -11.48
N PRO A 71 -8.62 -5.89 -11.83
CA PRO A 71 -9.24 -7.04 -11.18
C PRO A 71 -8.53 -7.50 -9.92
N ARG A 72 -7.35 -6.96 -9.62
CA ARG A 72 -6.54 -7.30 -8.45
C ARG A 72 -5.57 -6.20 -8.07
N VAL A 73 -5.04 -6.29 -6.87
CA VAL A 73 -3.94 -5.46 -6.39
C VAL A 73 -2.62 -5.92 -6.99
N VAL A 74 -1.82 -4.98 -7.50
CA VAL A 74 -0.48 -5.26 -8.05
C VAL A 74 0.57 -4.30 -7.48
N PRO A 75 1.81 -4.77 -7.21
CA PRO A 75 2.91 -3.89 -6.89
C PRO A 75 3.14 -2.86 -8.01
N SER A 76 3.29 -1.58 -7.64
CA SER A 76 3.62 -0.52 -8.57
C SER A 76 5.13 -0.33 -8.64
N ALA A 77 5.67 -0.26 -9.87
CA ALA A 77 7.10 -0.11 -10.13
C ALA A 77 7.63 1.32 -9.91
N ASP A 78 6.79 2.28 -9.52
CA ASP A 78 7.21 3.67 -9.35
C ASP A 78 7.99 3.88 -8.04
N SER A 79 9.28 3.58 -8.09
CA SER A 79 10.28 3.95 -7.09
C SER A 79 11.33 4.85 -7.73
N LYS A 80 10.95 6.02 -8.23
CA LYS A 80 11.92 7.08 -8.54
C LYS A 80 11.26 8.45 -8.68
N LEU A 81 11.44 9.29 -7.67
CA LEU A 81 11.83 10.69 -7.80
C LEU A 81 12.69 11.03 -6.58
#